data_AF-A0A1F4DAU2-F1
#
_entry.id   AF-A0A1F4DAU2-F1
#
_cell.length_a   1.000
_cell.length_b   1.000
_cell.length_c   1.000
_cell.angle_alpha   90.00
_cell.angle_beta   90.00
_cell.angle_gamma   90.00
#
_symmetry.space_group_name_H-M   'P 1'
#
loop_
_entity.id
_entity.type
_entity.pdbx_description
1 polymer ?
#
loop_
_entity_poly.entity_id
_entity_poly.type
_entity_poly.pdbx_seq_one_letter_code
_entity_poly.pdbx_strand_id
1 'polypeptide(L)'
;ESAILEGKLKPTSTTVVPETLLHQGQEQGVYLVACMEGIEGQVWSEHSLISSRWWPEPTSPGEWLNFQRDAGALPEHQSSEVPNPFPLHWQENPWARSAALGRSAMYGAGIEPRVLPVIALCLFAGSMWYGAQLIKLQAAISDQGAALETLNLQAGSIVEARGQALEALSRIKTLQATDQYPDQLSLLGKVAESLPKDGAYLKEWEFLNGKLKLQLASSNKLVSSDTIKLFQSFGVFRNVQASPTNDPTTLALRMEVLPQAEIKFAAENAVPVKKEGTP
;
A
#
# COMPACT_ATOMS: atom_id res chain seq x y z
N GLU A 1 -49.15 -12.79 -42.16
CA GLU A 1 -49.45 -11.39 -42.56
C GLU A 1 -50.43 -11.28 -43.71
N SER A 2 -50.33 -12.12 -44.75
CA SER A 2 -51.24 -12.17 -45.90
C SER A 2 -52.72 -12.29 -45.52
N ALA A 3 -53.08 -13.20 -44.59
CA ALA A 3 -54.46 -13.35 -44.11
C ALA A 3 -54.99 -12.16 -43.30
N ILE A 4 -54.11 -11.42 -42.60
CA ILE A 4 -54.47 -10.24 -41.80
C ILE A 4 -54.81 -9.06 -42.72
N LEU A 5 -54.08 -8.93 -43.83
CA LEU A 5 -54.31 -7.92 -44.86
C LEU A 5 -55.60 -8.22 -45.66
N GLU A 6 -55.88 -9.48 -45.98
CA GLU A 6 -57.13 -9.91 -46.63
C GLU A 6 -58.37 -9.67 -45.77
N GLY A 7 -58.26 -9.87 -44.46
CA GLY A 7 -59.35 -9.66 -43.49
C GLY A 7 -59.66 -8.20 -43.13
N LYS A 8 -58.92 -7.22 -43.68
CA LYS A 8 -59.00 -5.78 -43.29
C LYS A 8 -58.85 -5.54 -41.78
N LEU A 9 -58.12 -6.42 -41.08
CA LEU A 9 -57.90 -6.31 -39.64
C LEU A 9 -56.67 -5.42 -39.36
N LYS A 10 -56.76 -4.57 -38.34
CA LYS A 10 -55.63 -3.71 -37.94
C LYS A 10 -54.55 -4.57 -37.26
N PRO A 11 -53.32 -4.65 -37.80
CA PRO A 11 -52.28 -5.55 -37.28
C PRO A 11 -51.86 -5.22 -35.84
N THR A 12 -52.06 -3.98 -35.38
CA THR A 12 -51.75 -3.53 -34.02
C THR A 12 -52.79 -3.93 -32.96
N SER A 13 -53.93 -4.51 -33.33
CA SER A 13 -55.00 -4.88 -32.37
C SER A 13 -55.44 -6.35 -32.45
N THR A 14 -54.79 -7.17 -33.28
CA THR A 14 -55.19 -8.57 -33.48
C THR A 14 -54.27 -9.50 -32.69
N THR A 15 -54.85 -10.25 -31.76
CA THR A 15 -54.15 -11.32 -31.04
C THR A 15 -54.10 -12.56 -31.91
N VAL A 16 -52.89 -13.02 -32.25
CA VAL A 16 -52.69 -14.30 -32.93
C VAL A 16 -52.61 -15.40 -31.87
N VAL A 17 -53.51 -16.36 -31.93
CA VAL A 17 -53.53 -17.53 -31.04
C VAL A 17 -53.31 -18.80 -31.86
N PRO A 18 -52.52 -19.77 -31.38
CA PRO A 18 -52.47 -21.10 -31.97
C PRO A 18 -53.85 -21.77 -31.96
N GLU A 19 -54.17 -22.52 -33.01
CA GLU A 19 -55.43 -23.26 -33.16
C GLU A 19 -55.71 -24.20 -31.98
N THR A 20 -54.67 -24.87 -31.47
CA THR A 20 -54.69 -25.72 -30.27
C THR A 20 -55.29 -25.03 -29.04
N LEU A 21 -55.16 -23.71 -28.93
CA LEU A 21 -55.73 -22.96 -27.81
C LEU A 21 -57.25 -22.77 -27.95
N LEU A 22 -57.81 -22.95 -29.14
CA LEU A 22 -59.24 -22.84 -29.43
C LEU A 22 -59.98 -24.17 -29.32
N HIS A 23 -59.30 -25.25 -28.94
CA HIS A 23 -59.92 -26.54 -28.68
C HIS A 23 -60.05 -26.81 -27.18
N GLN A 24 -60.99 -27.67 -26.79
CA GLN A 24 -61.10 -28.09 -25.39
C GLN A 24 -59.84 -28.86 -24.95
N GLY A 25 -59.20 -28.38 -23.89
CA GLY A 25 -58.08 -29.09 -23.27
C GLY A 25 -58.47 -30.47 -22.74
N GLN A 26 -57.52 -31.41 -22.78
CA GLN A 26 -57.72 -32.80 -22.33
C GLN A 26 -57.13 -33.01 -20.93
N GLU A 27 -57.57 -34.05 -20.23
CA GLU A 27 -57.13 -34.29 -18.84
C GLU A 27 -55.77 -34.99 -18.76
N GLN A 28 -55.61 -36.11 -19.46
CA GLN A 28 -54.40 -36.94 -19.40
C GLN A 28 -54.33 -37.84 -20.63
N GLY A 29 -53.13 -38.00 -21.21
CA GLY A 29 -52.87 -38.99 -22.23
C GLY A 29 -52.32 -38.42 -23.54
N VAL A 30 -52.17 -39.29 -24.52
CA VAL A 30 -51.65 -38.97 -25.85
C VAL A 30 -52.80 -38.97 -26.84
N TYR A 31 -53.03 -37.84 -27.49
CA TYR A 31 -54.15 -37.63 -28.40
C TYR A 31 -53.63 -37.21 -29.77
N LEU A 32 -54.35 -37.65 -30.82
CA LEU A 32 -54.16 -37.14 -32.17
C LEU A 32 -55.40 -36.34 -32.54
N VAL A 33 -55.20 -35.06 -32.84
CA VAL A 33 -56.27 -34.08 -33.07
C VAL A 33 -56.23 -33.63 -34.53
N ALA A 34 -57.39 -33.53 -35.16
CA ALA A 34 -57.50 -32.94 -36.49
C ALA A 34 -57.53 -31.40 -36.39
N CYS A 35 -56.65 -30.73 -37.14
CA CYS A 35 -56.62 -29.27 -37.28
C CYS A 35 -57.26 -28.83 -38.61
N MET A 36 -57.44 -27.53 -38.85
CA MET A 36 -57.90 -26.97 -40.13
C MET A 36 -57.06 -27.49 -41.30
N GLU A 37 -55.75 -27.54 -41.07
CA GLU A 37 -54.77 -28.08 -41.99
C GLU A 37 -53.90 -29.08 -41.21
N GLY A 38 -53.90 -30.34 -41.64
CA GLY A 38 -53.09 -31.39 -41.02
C GLY A 38 -53.63 -31.94 -39.69
N ILE A 39 -52.73 -32.52 -38.91
CA ILE A 39 -53.00 -33.19 -37.63
C ILE A 39 -51.98 -32.78 -36.57
N GLU A 40 -52.42 -32.74 -35.33
CA GLU A 40 -51.60 -32.40 -34.19
C GLU A 40 -51.59 -33.53 -33.16
N GLY A 41 -50.39 -33.99 -32.79
CA GLY A 41 -50.19 -34.89 -31.66
C GLY A 41 -50.03 -34.07 -30.39
N GLN A 42 -50.80 -34.41 -29.36
CA GLN A 42 -50.82 -33.70 -28.09
C GLN A 42 -50.60 -34.68 -26.94
N VAL A 43 -49.70 -34.35 -26.03
CA VAL A 43 -49.50 -35.09 -24.77
C VAL A 43 -49.95 -34.24 -23.60
N TRP A 44 -50.92 -34.75 -22.86
CA TRP A 44 -51.53 -34.09 -21.72
C TRP A 44 -51.17 -34.81 -20.43
N SER A 45 -50.87 -34.04 -19.40
CA SER A 45 -50.71 -34.54 -18.04
C SER A 45 -51.32 -33.57 -17.05
N GLU A 46 -52.16 -34.06 -16.12
CA GLU A 46 -52.80 -33.24 -15.07
C GLU A 46 -53.45 -31.94 -15.63
N HIS A 47 -54.25 -32.07 -16.68
CA HIS A 47 -54.92 -30.95 -17.38
C HIS A 47 -53.98 -29.91 -18.02
N SER A 48 -52.70 -30.24 -18.20
CA SER A 48 -51.70 -29.40 -18.86
C SER A 48 -51.16 -30.06 -20.13
N LEU A 49 -51.04 -29.28 -21.21
CA LEU A 49 -50.38 -29.70 -22.44
C LEU A 49 -48.86 -29.71 -22.21
N ILE A 50 -48.25 -30.89 -22.22
CA ILE A 50 -46.82 -31.12 -21.96
C ILE A 50 -46.01 -31.03 -23.26
N SER A 51 -46.53 -31.61 -24.34
CA SER A 51 -45.89 -31.61 -25.65
C SER A 51 -46.94 -31.55 -26.75
N SER A 52 -46.63 -30.80 -27.81
CA SER A 52 -47.44 -30.71 -29.02
C SER A 52 -46.54 -30.75 -30.24
N ARG A 53 -46.99 -31.48 -31.27
CA ARG A 53 -46.33 -31.53 -32.57
C ARG A 53 -47.36 -31.58 -33.69
N TRP A 54 -47.19 -30.71 -34.68
CA TRP A 54 -48.06 -30.63 -35.84
C TRP A 54 -47.43 -31.30 -37.07
N TRP A 55 -48.25 -31.97 -37.87
CA TRP A 55 -47.89 -32.57 -39.14
C TRP A 55 -48.88 -32.20 -40.25
N PRO A 56 -48.40 -31.89 -41.46
CA PRO A 56 -49.27 -31.57 -42.59
C PRO A 56 -50.02 -32.78 -43.16
N GLU A 57 -49.45 -33.98 -43.04
CA GLU A 57 -49.98 -35.24 -43.56
C GLU A 57 -50.14 -36.28 -42.44
N PRO A 58 -50.95 -37.34 -42.62
CA PRO A 58 -51.09 -38.42 -41.65
C PRO A 58 -49.74 -39.02 -41.24
N THR A 59 -49.43 -39.03 -39.94
CA THR A 59 -48.16 -39.52 -39.40
C THR A 59 -48.00 -41.01 -39.62
N SER A 60 -46.80 -41.44 -40.00
CA SER A 60 -46.47 -42.86 -40.02
C SER A 60 -46.37 -43.44 -38.59
N PRO A 61 -46.57 -44.76 -38.40
CA PRO A 61 -46.39 -45.42 -37.10
C PRO A 61 -45.02 -45.16 -36.44
N GLY A 62 -43.96 -45.01 -37.24
CA GLY A 62 -42.62 -44.71 -36.73
C GLY A 62 -42.49 -43.29 -36.19
N GLU A 63 -43.07 -42.31 -36.88
CA GLU A 63 -43.08 -40.91 -36.43
C GLU A 63 -43.92 -40.73 -35.18
N TRP A 64 -45.04 -41.44 -35.09
CA TRP A 64 -45.89 -41.46 -33.91
C TRP A 64 -45.19 -42.02 -32.67
N LEU A 65 -44.44 -43.12 -32.83
CA LEU A 65 -43.62 -43.68 -31.76
C LEU A 65 -42.49 -42.74 -31.34
N ASN A 66 -41.84 -42.08 -32.29
CA ASN A 66 -40.77 -41.11 -31.99
C ASN A 66 -41.32 -39.91 -31.22
N PHE A 67 -42.49 -39.39 -31.60
CA PHE A 67 -43.16 -38.33 -30.84
C PHE A 67 -43.47 -38.75 -29.39
N GLN A 68 -43.99 -39.96 -29.17
CA GLN A 68 -44.25 -40.46 -27.82
C GLN A 68 -42.97 -40.57 -26.99
N ARG A 69 -41.85 -40.98 -27.59
CA ARG A 69 -40.53 -41.03 -26.92
C ARG A 69 -40.01 -39.64 -26.60
N ASP A 70 -40.09 -38.72 -27.56
CA ASP A 70 -39.65 -37.33 -27.40
C ASP A 70 -40.46 -36.60 -26.30
N ALA A 71 -41.74 -36.95 -26.15
CA ALA A 71 -42.62 -36.44 -25.11
C ALA A 71 -42.42 -37.11 -23.73
N GLY A 72 -41.52 -38.10 -23.62
CA GLY A 72 -41.20 -38.77 -22.36
C GLY A 72 -42.16 -39.88 -21.94
N ALA A 73 -42.95 -40.46 -22.86
CA ALA A 73 -43.85 -41.57 -22.54
C ALA A 73 -43.07 -42.84 -22.16
N LEU A 74 -43.44 -43.47 -21.04
CA LEU A 74 -42.85 -44.73 -20.58
C LEU A 74 -43.05 -45.87 -21.61
N PRO A 75 -42.12 -46.82 -21.74
CA PRO A 75 -42.21 -47.91 -22.73
C PRO A 75 -43.52 -48.72 -22.66
N GLU A 76 -44.11 -48.84 -21.47
CA GLU A 76 -45.36 -49.56 -21.21
C GLU A 76 -46.60 -48.84 -21.76
N HIS A 77 -46.50 -47.52 -22.00
CA HIS A 77 -47.59 -46.67 -22.51
C HIS A 77 -47.39 -46.27 -23.98
N GLN A 78 -46.33 -46.75 -24.63
CA GLN A 78 -46.05 -46.48 -26.04
C GLN A 78 -46.89 -47.41 -26.93
N SER A 79 -47.60 -46.83 -27.90
CA SER A 79 -48.32 -47.60 -28.93
C SER A 79 -47.78 -47.31 -30.32
N SER A 80 -47.56 -48.36 -31.10
CA SER A 80 -47.23 -48.25 -32.53
C SER A 80 -48.46 -47.99 -33.39
N GLU A 81 -49.66 -48.19 -32.86
CA GLU A 81 -50.90 -47.90 -33.55
C GLU A 81 -51.18 -46.39 -33.50
N VAL A 82 -51.31 -45.77 -34.67
CA VAL A 82 -51.68 -44.36 -34.79
C VAL A 82 -53.19 -44.25 -34.56
N PRO A 83 -53.65 -43.57 -33.50
CA PRO A 83 -55.08 -43.40 -33.27
C PRO A 83 -55.74 -42.62 -34.41
N ASN A 84 -57.02 -42.88 -34.68
CA ASN A 84 -57.76 -42.06 -35.65
C ASN A 84 -57.87 -40.62 -35.12
N PRO A 85 -57.60 -39.57 -35.93
CA PRO A 85 -57.67 -38.19 -35.46
C PRO A 85 -59.05 -37.85 -34.91
N PHE A 86 -59.07 -37.30 -33.69
CA PHE A 86 -60.28 -36.82 -33.06
C PHE A 86 -60.63 -35.42 -33.58
N PRO A 87 -61.85 -35.20 -34.11
CA PRO A 87 -62.32 -33.85 -34.43
C PRO A 87 -62.68 -33.13 -33.13
N LEU A 88 -61.91 -32.09 -32.77
CA LEU A 88 -62.25 -31.25 -31.61
C LEU A 88 -63.17 -30.11 -32.02
N HIS A 89 -64.14 -29.80 -31.15
CA HIS A 89 -65.03 -28.66 -31.34
C HIS A 89 -64.27 -27.36 -31.07
N TRP A 90 -64.57 -26.35 -31.89
CA TRP A 90 -64.02 -25.01 -31.73
C TRP A 90 -64.69 -24.29 -30.57
N GLN A 91 -63.89 -23.72 -29.68
CA GLN A 91 -64.34 -22.85 -28.61
C GLN A 91 -64.21 -21.38 -29.05
N GLU A 92 -65.17 -20.56 -28.64
CA GLU A 92 -65.17 -19.12 -28.95
C GLU A 92 -64.05 -18.36 -28.23
N ASN A 93 -63.55 -18.92 -27.12
CA ASN A 93 -62.50 -18.31 -26.30
C ASN A 93 -61.39 -19.34 -26.05
N PRO A 94 -60.11 -18.91 -26.06
CA PRO A 94 -59.01 -19.83 -25.83
C PRO A 94 -59.00 -20.34 -24.38
N TRP A 95 -58.79 -21.65 -24.20
CA TRP A 95 -58.78 -22.28 -22.87
C TRP A 95 -57.58 -21.83 -22.01
N ALA A 96 -56.47 -21.42 -22.64
CA ALA A 96 -55.30 -20.85 -21.96
C ALA A 96 -54.94 -19.47 -22.50
N ARG A 97 -54.46 -18.60 -21.60
CA ARG A 97 -53.91 -17.29 -21.97
C ARG A 97 -52.46 -17.45 -22.37
N SER A 98 -52.11 -17.14 -23.62
CA SER A 98 -50.72 -17.16 -24.10
C SER A 98 -49.90 -16.05 -23.42
N ALA A 99 -49.33 -16.33 -22.26
CA ALA A 99 -48.50 -15.36 -21.53
C ALA A 99 -47.14 -15.10 -22.20
N ALA A 100 -46.78 -15.86 -23.25
CA ALA A 100 -45.41 -15.89 -23.78
C ALA A 100 -45.20 -15.07 -25.07
N LEU A 101 -46.17 -14.95 -25.99
CA LEU A 101 -45.94 -14.20 -27.25
C LEU A 101 -46.07 -12.68 -27.09
N GLY A 102 -46.78 -12.20 -26.07
CA GLY A 102 -46.86 -10.76 -25.78
C GLY A 102 -45.63 -10.19 -25.09
N ARG A 103 -44.82 -11.01 -24.41
CA ARG A 103 -43.69 -10.52 -23.59
C ARG A 103 -42.46 -10.11 -24.39
N SER A 104 -42.26 -10.61 -25.61
CA SER A 104 -41.16 -10.17 -26.49
C SER A 104 -41.50 -8.92 -27.30
N ALA A 105 -42.78 -8.68 -27.62
CA ALA A 105 -43.21 -7.49 -28.36
C ALA A 105 -43.47 -6.26 -27.47
N MET A 106 -43.73 -6.46 -26.18
CA MET A 106 -44.20 -5.38 -25.27
C MET A 106 -43.10 -4.60 -24.56
N TYR A 107 -41.84 -5.04 -24.60
CA TYR A 107 -40.72 -4.25 -24.08
C TYR A 107 -40.40 -3.01 -24.94
N GLY A 108 -40.98 -2.87 -26.15
CA GLY A 108 -40.49 -1.91 -27.16
C GLY A 108 -41.31 -0.64 -27.47
N ALA A 109 -42.53 -0.42 -26.94
CA ALA A 109 -43.44 0.54 -27.62
C ALA A 109 -44.15 1.63 -26.81
N GLY A 110 -44.17 1.60 -25.47
CA GLY A 110 -44.99 2.57 -24.70
C GLY A 110 -44.23 3.59 -23.87
N ILE A 111 -43.17 3.14 -23.19
CA ILE A 111 -42.54 3.87 -22.08
C ILE A 111 -41.04 4.15 -22.38
N GLU A 112 -40.46 3.35 -23.26
CA GLU A 112 -39.04 3.35 -23.63
C GLU A 112 -38.53 4.68 -24.24
N PRO A 113 -39.23 5.36 -25.18
CA PRO A 113 -38.67 6.56 -25.82
C PRO A 113 -38.64 7.80 -24.92
N ARG A 114 -39.37 7.81 -23.79
CA ARG A 114 -39.37 8.94 -22.84
C ARG A 114 -38.49 8.70 -21.63
N VAL A 115 -38.29 7.45 -21.22
CA VAL A 115 -37.48 7.11 -20.05
C VAL A 115 -35.99 7.10 -20.39
N LEU A 116 -35.61 6.64 -21.60
CA LEU A 116 -34.22 6.62 -22.04
C LEU A 116 -33.52 8.00 -22.03
N PRO A 117 -34.10 9.11 -22.55
CA PRO A 117 -33.45 10.42 -22.49
C PRO A 117 -33.34 10.95 -21.05
N VAL A 118 -34.30 10.61 -20.18
CA VAL A 118 -34.24 11.00 -18.76
C VAL A 118 -33.10 10.26 -18.05
N ILE A 119 -32.96 8.95 -18.27
CA ILE A 119 -31.85 8.16 -17.72
C ILE A 119 -30.51 8.69 -18.27
N ALA A 120 -30.42 8.94 -19.57
CA ALA A 120 -29.22 9.49 -20.19
C ALA A 120 -28.85 10.86 -19.59
N LEU A 121 -29.84 11.73 -19.37
CA LEU A 121 -29.63 13.03 -18.74
C LEU A 121 -29.17 12.90 -17.28
N CYS A 122 -29.74 11.97 -16.51
CA CYS A 122 -29.32 11.69 -15.14
C CYS A 122 -27.87 11.18 -15.09
N LEU A 123 -27.51 10.25 -15.98
CA LEU A 123 -26.14 9.74 -16.08
C LEU A 123 -25.15 10.84 -16.51
N PHE A 124 -25.55 11.69 -17.45
CA PHE A 124 -24.74 12.81 -17.91
C PHE A 124 -24.55 13.88 -16.82
N ALA A 125 -25.61 14.20 -16.07
CA ALA A 125 -25.51 15.12 -14.94
C ALA A 125 -24.60 14.54 -13.83
N GLY A 126 -24.73 13.24 -13.55
CA GLY A 126 -23.85 12.55 -12.61
C GLY A 126 -22.39 12.56 -13.05
N SER A 127 -22.11 12.27 -14.32
CA SER A 127 -20.74 12.28 -14.86
C SER A 127 -20.14 13.68 -14.87
N MET A 128 -20.92 14.70 -15.25
CA MET A 128 -20.51 16.11 -15.17
C MET A 128 -20.18 16.53 -13.74
N TRP A 129 -20.98 16.12 -12.75
CA TRP A 129 -20.72 16.40 -11.34
C TRP A 129 -19.40 15.76 -10.88
N TYR A 130 -19.18 14.48 -11.20
CA TYR A 130 -17.92 13.80 -10.88
C TYR A 130 -16.72 14.45 -11.59
N GLY A 131 -16.88 14.87 -12.84
CA GLY A 131 -15.84 15.60 -13.58
C GLY A 131 -15.48 16.93 -12.91
N ALA A 132 -16.48 17.70 -12.47
CA ALA A 132 -16.25 18.95 -11.76
C ALA A 132 -15.52 18.74 -10.42
N GLN A 133 -15.82 17.66 -9.70
CA GLN A 133 -15.10 17.30 -8.47
C GLN A 133 -13.63 16.94 -8.73
N LEU A 134 -13.35 16.21 -9.80
CA LEU A 134 -11.97 15.88 -10.19
C LEU A 134 -11.17 17.12 -10.55
N ILE A 135 -11.75 18.06 -11.30
CA ILE A 135 -11.10 19.33 -11.64
C ILE A 135 -10.80 20.14 -10.37
N LYS A 136 -11.76 20.23 -9.44
CA LYS A 136 -11.55 20.91 -8.14
C LYS A 136 -10.44 20.25 -7.33
N LEU A 137 -10.41 18.92 -7.28
CA LEU A 137 -9.36 18.19 -6.57
C LEU A 137 -7.99 18.43 -7.19
N GLN A 138 -7.89 18.43 -8.52
CA GLN A 138 -6.65 18.71 -9.24
C GLN A 138 -6.14 20.14 -8.98
N ALA A 139 -7.05 21.13 -8.96
CA ALA A 139 -6.72 22.50 -8.59
C ALA A 139 -6.24 22.60 -7.12
N ALA A 140 -6.90 21.91 -6.20
CA ALA A 140 -6.49 21.88 -4.80
C ALA A 140 -5.10 21.25 -4.61
N ILE A 141 -4.79 20.18 -5.36
CA ILE A 141 -3.46 19.55 -5.36
C ILE A 141 -2.41 20.51 -5.92
N SER A 142 -2.69 21.22 -7.01
CA SER A 142 -1.73 22.18 -7.56
C SER A 142 -1.48 23.35 -6.62
N ASP A 143 -2.52 23.87 -5.96
CA ASP A 143 -2.39 24.96 -4.99
C ASP A 143 -1.55 24.54 -3.78
N GLN A 144 -1.76 23.33 -3.27
CA GLN A 144 -0.92 22.76 -2.20
C GLN A 144 0.52 22.54 -2.65
N GLY A 145 0.73 22.08 -3.90
CA GLY A 145 2.06 21.93 -4.47
C GLY A 145 2.82 23.25 -4.54
N ALA A 146 2.16 24.32 -5.00
CA ALA A 146 2.74 25.66 -5.03
C ALA A 146 3.06 26.17 -3.61
N ALA A 147 2.16 25.94 -2.64
CA ALA A 147 2.42 26.31 -1.24
C ALA A 147 3.64 25.56 -0.67
N LEU A 148 3.78 24.26 -0.95
CA LEU A 148 4.96 23.47 -0.54
C LEU A 148 6.25 23.98 -1.18
N GLU A 149 6.22 24.34 -2.46
CA GLU A 149 7.38 24.89 -3.15
C GLU A 149 7.84 26.21 -2.52
N THR A 150 6.89 27.11 -2.22
CA THR A 150 7.23 28.36 -1.51
C THR A 150 7.82 28.12 -0.13
N LEU A 151 7.26 27.15 0.62
CA LEU A 151 7.77 26.77 1.93
C LEU A 151 9.16 26.14 1.83
N ASN A 152 9.40 25.32 0.81
CA ASN A 152 10.68 24.70 0.56
C ASN A 152 11.75 25.74 0.18
N LEU A 153 11.39 26.74 -0.63
CA LEU A 153 12.27 27.87 -0.92
C LEU A 153 12.64 28.66 0.35
N GLN A 154 11.67 28.88 1.24
CA GLN A 154 11.93 29.52 2.54
C GLN A 154 12.79 28.64 3.47
N ALA A 155 12.57 27.33 3.47
CA ALA A 155 13.35 26.38 4.27
C ALA A 155 14.76 26.14 3.70
N GLY A 156 14.97 26.38 2.41
CA GLY A 156 16.24 26.16 1.71
C GLY A 156 17.41 26.87 2.38
N SER A 157 17.25 28.13 2.79
CA SER A 157 18.31 28.88 3.48
C SER A 157 18.64 28.30 4.86
N ILE A 158 17.65 27.74 5.56
CA ILE A 158 17.85 27.10 6.87
C ILE A 158 18.60 25.78 6.69
N VAL A 159 18.23 24.99 5.69
CA VAL A 159 18.90 23.73 5.36
C VAL A 159 20.34 23.99 4.94
N GLU A 160 20.59 25.02 4.13
CA GLU A 160 21.94 25.43 3.71
C GLU A 160 22.77 25.89 4.91
N ALA A 161 22.23 26.76 5.77
CA ALA A 161 22.92 27.21 6.98
C ALA A 161 23.26 26.04 7.91
N ARG A 162 22.35 25.05 8.06
CA ARG A 162 22.61 23.82 8.81
C ARG A 162 23.72 23.00 8.16
N GLY A 163 23.75 22.89 6.83
CA GLY A 163 24.81 22.22 6.09
C GLY A 163 26.18 22.86 6.35
N GLN A 164 26.26 24.18 6.22
CA GLN A 164 27.49 24.94 6.49
C GLN A 164 27.97 24.78 7.94
N ALA A 165 27.05 24.79 8.92
CA ALA A 165 27.39 24.58 10.32
C ALA A 165 27.95 23.18 10.59
N LEU A 166 27.37 22.15 9.97
CA LEU A 166 27.85 20.77 10.09
C LEU A 166 29.23 20.59 9.43
N GLU A 167 29.44 21.21 8.26
CA GLU A 167 30.73 21.21 7.58
C GLU A 167 31.81 21.90 8.43
N ALA A 168 31.51 23.10 8.96
CA ALA A 168 32.42 23.83 9.85
C ALA A 168 32.77 23.00 11.10
N LEU A 169 31.78 22.32 11.70
CA LEU A 169 32.02 21.43 12.84
C LEU A 169 32.95 20.27 12.46
N SER A 170 32.73 19.66 11.29
CA SER A 170 33.61 18.59 10.80
C SER A 170 35.05 19.07 10.62
N ARG A 171 35.24 20.28 10.06
CA ARG A 171 36.55 20.92 9.88
C ARG A 171 37.23 21.26 11.21
N ILE A 172 36.48 21.71 12.21
CA ILE A 172 37.03 21.95 13.55
C ILE A 172 37.52 20.63 14.16
N LYS A 173 36.74 19.55 14.03
CA LYS A 173 37.13 18.23 14.54
C LYS A 173 38.39 17.69 13.88
N THR A 174 38.55 17.87 12.56
CA THR A 174 39.77 17.42 11.86
C THR A 174 41.01 18.24 12.26
N LEU A 175 40.86 19.56 12.41
CA LEU A 175 41.94 20.42 12.91
C LEU A 175 42.31 20.06 14.37
N GLN A 176 41.32 19.81 15.22
CA GLN A 176 41.54 19.38 16.61
C GLN A 176 42.22 18.01 16.69
N ALA A 177 41.90 17.08 15.78
CA ALA A 177 42.57 15.79 15.71
C ALA A 177 44.06 15.92 15.30
N THR A 178 44.41 17.01 14.61
CA THR A 178 45.81 17.29 14.20
C THR A 178 46.62 17.92 15.35
N ASP A 179 45.98 18.72 16.22
CA ASP A 179 46.59 19.42 17.36
C ASP A 179 46.14 18.82 18.70
N GLN A 180 46.33 17.51 18.88
CA GLN A 180 45.76 16.76 20.01
C GLN A 180 46.47 17.03 21.35
N TYR A 181 47.73 17.45 21.33
CA TYR A 181 48.59 17.58 22.52
C TYR A 181 49.15 19.00 22.66
N PRO A 182 49.35 19.49 23.91
CA PRO A 182 49.92 20.81 24.13
C PRO A 182 51.35 20.92 23.58
N ASP A 183 51.70 22.13 23.15
CA ASP A 183 53.01 22.49 22.63
C ASP A 183 54.16 22.03 23.54
N GLN A 184 55.18 21.39 22.94
CA GLN A 184 56.28 20.75 23.67
C GLN A 184 57.13 21.77 24.45
N LEU A 185 57.30 22.98 23.91
CA LEU A 185 58.05 24.04 24.59
C LEU A 185 57.31 24.52 25.85
N SER A 186 55.99 24.62 25.76
CA SER A 186 55.13 24.96 26.90
C SER A 186 55.17 23.89 27.99
N LEU A 187 55.20 22.60 27.62
CA LEU A 187 55.39 21.50 28.58
C LEU A 187 56.77 21.55 29.23
N LEU A 188 57.82 21.77 28.44
CA LEU A 188 59.19 21.85 28.93
C LEU A 188 59.36 23.01 29.92
N GLY A 189 58.79 24.18 29.62
CA GLY A 189 58.79 25.34 30.52
C GLY A 189 58.11 25.03 31.86
N LYS A 190 56.92 24.40 31.84
CA LYS A 190 56.22 23.99 33.06
C LYS A 190 56.99 22.95 33.87
N VAL A 191 57.65 22.01 33.20
CA VAL A 191 58.51 21.03 33.87
C VAL A 191 59.73 21.75 34.47
N ALA A 192 60.40 22.64 33.73
CA ALA A 192 61.55 23.40 34.22
C ALA A 192 61.22 24.29 35.44
N GLU A 193 60.06 24.94 35.45
CA GLU A 193 59.57 25.72 36.62
C GLU A 193 59.32 24.84 37.85
N SER A 194 59.01 23.56 37.63
CA SER A 194 58.68 22.60 38.70
C SER A 194 59.88 21.82 39.25
N LEU A 195 61.06 21.93 38.63
CA LEU A 195 62.26 21.29 39.15
C LEU A 195 62.70 21.97 40.47
N PRO A 196 63.08 21.20 41.50
CA PRO A 196 63.61 21.78 42.74
C PRO A 196 64.92 22.53 42.45
N LYS A 197 65.06 23.73 43.02
CA LYS A 197 66.20 24.64 42.83
C LYS A 197 67.54 24.09 43.35
N ASP A 198 67.55 22.88 43.91
CA ASP A 198 68.69 22.22 44.57
C ASP A 198 69.63 21.48 43.58
N GLY A 199 69.88 22.06 42.40
CA GLY A 199 70.83 21.50 41.43
C GLY A 199 70.31 20.29 40.63
N ALA A 200 68.98 20.07 40.63
CA ALA A 200 68.37 19.09 39.76
C ALA A 200 68.37 19.58 38.30
N TYR A 201 68.80 18.74 37.36
CA TYR A 201 68.78 19.03 35.93
C TYR A 201 68.12 17.90 35.15
N LEU A 202 67.54 18.26 34.01
CA LEU A 202 66.91 17.33 33.09
C LEU A 202 67.99 16.69 32.20
N LYS A 203 68.11 15.36 32.26
CA LYS A 203 69.09 14.60 31.48
C LYS A 203 68.52 14.13 30.14
N GLU A 204 67.26 13.71 30.13
CA GLU A 204 66.60 13.17 28.93
C GLU A 204 65.12 13.56 28.91
N TRP A 205 64.63 13.91 27.71
CA TRP A 205 63.24 14.26 27.42
C TRP A 205 62.78 13.51 26.18
N GLU A 206 61.78 12.64 26.32
CA GLU A 206 61.18 11.89 25.22
C GLU A 206 59.66 12.07 25.29
N PHE A 207 59.08 12.76 24.30
CA PHE A 207 57.64 12.98 24.19
C PHE A 207 57.11 12.36 22.89
N LEU A 208 56.26 11.34 23.01
CA LEU A 208 55.66 10.63 21.87
C LEU A 208 54.18 10.35 22.17
N ASN A 209 53.28 10.89 21.34
CA ASN A 209 51.83 10.61 21.36
C ASN A 209 51.21 10.66 22.77
N GLY A 210 51.44 11.75 23.50
CA GLY A 210 50.89 11.93 24.84
C GLY A 210 51.58 11.14 25.94
N LYS A 211 52.65 10.39 25.65
CA LYS A 211 53.50 9.76 26.67
C LYS A 211 54.78 10.57 26.81
N LEU A 212 55.03 11.05 28.02
CA LEU A 212 56.22 11.78 28.39
C LEU A 212 57.11 10.88 29.25
N LYS A 213 58.35 10.66 28.81
CA LYS A 213 59.41 10.08 29.64
C LYS A 213 60.43 11.17 29.91
N LEU A 214 60.79 11.32 31.17
CA LEU A 214 61.82 12.27 31.58
C LEU A 214 62.78 11.63 32.57
N GLN A 215 64.06 11.94 32.42
CA GLN A 215 65.09 11.54 33.37
C GLN A 215 65.63 12.77 34.09
N LEU A 216 65.45 12.81 35.40
CA LEU A 216 65.98 13.85 36.27
C LEU A 216 67.26 13.34 36.93
N ALA A 217 68.29 14.16 36.97
CA ALA A 217 69.49 13.93 37.76
C ALA A 217 69.61 15.03 38.80
N SER A 218 70.00 14.70 40.02
CA SER A 218 70.25 15.68 41.09
C SER A 218 71.50 15.33 41.86
N SER A 219 72.17 16.35 42.39
CA SER A 219 73.30 16.21 43.31
C SER A 219 72.90 15.67 44.69
N ASN A 220 71.60 15.66 45.03
CA ASN A 220 71.07 15.14 46.29
C ASN A 220 70.08 13.98 46.03
N LYS A 221 69.89 13.09 47.03
CA LYS A 221 69.02 11.92 46.89
C LYS A 221 67.59 12.34 46.58
N LEU A 222 67.11 12.04 45.37
CA LEU A 222 65.74 12.36 44.96
C LEU A 222 64.76 11.37 45.60
N VAL A 223 63.81 11.88 46.38
CA VAL A 223 62.72 11.08 46.94
C VAL A 223 61.62 10.97 45.89
N SER A 224 61.43 9.76 45.36
CA SER A 224 60.48 9.49 44.27
C SER A 224 59.05 9.87 44.63
N SER A 225 58.63 9.72 45.90
CA SER A 225 57.26 10.04 46.33
C SER A 225 56.93 11.52 46.28
N ASP A 226 57.89 12.39 46.59
CA ASP A 226 57.66 13.84 46.67
C ASP A 226 57.63 14.43 45.27
N THR A 227 58.48 13.90 44.39
CA THR A 227 58.53 14.26 42.97
C THR A 227 57.25 13.83 42.25
N ILE A 228 56.73 12.62 42.52
CA ILE A 228 55.45 12.15 41.96
C ILE A 228 54.28 13.03 42.41
N LYS A 229 54.19 13.37 43.71
CA LYS A 229 53.12 14.23 44.23
C LYS A 229 53.17 15.63 43.64
N LEU A 230 54.36 16.18 43.45
CA LEU A 230 54.58 17.47 42.82
C LEU A 230 54.09 17.46 41.37
N PHE A 231 54.47 16.48 40.56
CA PHE A 231 54.00 16.37 39.18
C PHE A 231 52.49 16.06 39.05
N GLN A 232 51.91 15.29 39.98
CA GLN A 232 50.46 15.03 40.03
C GLN A 232 49.65 16.30 40.39
N SER A 233 50.21 17.22 41.15
CA SER A 233 49.51 18.44 41.59
C SER A 233 49.24 19.45 40.45
N PHE A 234 49.93 19.35 39.32
CA PHE A 234 49.79 20.30 38.20
C PHE A 234 48.57 20.04 37.30
N GLY A 235 47.85 18.92 37.49
CA GLY A 235 46.60 18.64 36.74
C GLY A 235 46.74 18.45 35.23
N VAL A 236 47.95 18.58 34.67
CA VAL A 236 48.28 18.43 33.24
C VAL A 236 48.73 16.99 32.92
N PHE A 237 49.21 16.25 33.92
CA PHE A 237 49.75 14.90 33.79
C PHE A 237 48.88 13.89 34.54
N ARG A 238 48.62 12.72 33.92
CA ARG A 238 48.01 11.54 34.55
C ARG A 238 49.02 10.40 34.62
N ASN A 239 48.78 9.44 35.51
CA ASN A 239 49.55 8.20 35.63
C ASN A 239 51.08 8.42 35.77
N VAL A 240 51.48 9.36 36.63
CA VAL A 240 52.90 9.61 36.92
C VAL A 240 53.49 8.42 37.68
N GLN A 241 54.44 7.72 37.05
CA GLN A 241 55.14 6.55 37.61
C GLN A 241 56.64 6.79 37.62
N ALA A 242 57.31 6.50 38.74
CA ALA A 242 58.77 6.43 38.79
C ALA A 242 59.23 5.04 38.37
N SER A 243 60.10 4.96 37.37
CA SER A 243 60.82 3.72 37.03
C SER A 243 62.10 3.66 37.86
N PRO A 244 62.42 2.52 38.50
CA PRO A 244 63.65 2.38 39.27
C PRO A 244 64.85 2.43 38.32
N THR A 245 65.76 3.39 38.57
CA THR A 245 67.06 3.48 37.92
C THR A 245 68.13 2.96 38.89
N ASN A 246 69.18 2.32 38.38
CA ASN A 246 70.24 1.73 39.19
C ASN A 246 71.09 2.77 39.97
N ASP A 247 71.01 4.05 39.61
CA ASP A 247 71.73 5.15 40.25
C ASP A 247 70.83 5.96 41.19
N PRO A 248 71.15 6.11 42.49
CA PRO A 248 70.33 6.82 43.48
C PRO A 248 70.27 8.35 43.28
N THR A 249 71.05 8.87 42.33
CA THR A 249 71.11 10.29 41.93
C THR A 249 70.28 10.58 40.68
N THR A 250 69.68 9.56 40.06
CA THR A 250 68.86 9.72 38.86
C THR A 250 67.48 9.09 39.04
N LEU A 251 66.46 9.76 38.53
CA LEU A 251 65.08 9.32 38.61
C LEU A 251 64.45 9.37 37.21
N ALA A 252 64.00 8.23 36.71
CA ALA A 252 63.22 8.15 35.48
C ALA A 252 61.72 8.22 35.81
N LEU A 253 61.01 9.17 35.21
CA LEU A 253 59.57 9.36 35.37
C LEU A 253 58.89 9.09 34.03
N ARG A 254 57.79 8.33 34.07
CA ARG A 254 56.87 8.13 32.95
C ARG A 254 55.53 8.74 33.32
N MET A 255 54.96 9.54 32.45
CA MET A 255 53.68 10.17 32.66
C MET A 255 52.90 10.32 31.36
N GLU A 256 51.58 10.40 31.47
CA GLU A 256 50.68 10.62 30.36
C GLU A 256 50.22 12.08 30.36
N VAL A 257 50.39 12.78 29.24
CA VAL A 257 50.01 14.17 29.05
C VAL A 257 48.57 14.21 28.57
N LEU A 258 47.75 15.04 29.21
CA LEU A 258 46.35 15.19 28.83
C LEU A 258 46.20 15.87 27.46
N PRO A 259 45.17 15.48 26.68
CA PRO A 259 44.82 16.21 25.47
C PRO A 259 44.50 17.67 25.80
N GLN A 260 44.85 18.59 24.91
CA GLN A 260 44.69 20.03 25.15
C GLN A 260 43.23 20.43 25.44
N ALA A 261 42.25 19.70 24.88
CA ALA A 261 40.84 19.88 25.17
C ALA A 261 40.51 19.64 26.65
N GLU A 262 41.00 18.54 27.24
CA GLU A 262 40.76 18.22 28.65
C GLU A 262 41.49 19.18 29.59
N ILE A 263 42.66 19.70 29.19
CA ILE A 263 43.39 20.72 29.96
C ILE A 263 42.61 22.03 30.03
N LYS A 264 41.99 22.48 28.92
CA LYS A 264 41.13 23.68 28.91
C LYS A 264 39.88 23.49 29.75
N PHE A 265 39.22 22.33 29.65
CA PHE A 265 38.06 22.00 30.49
C PHE A 265 38.43 21.93 31.99
N ALA A 266 39.61 21.41 32.35
CA ALA A 266 40.06 21.37 33.74
C ALA A 266 40.42 22.77 34.28
N ALA A 267 41.01 23.64 33.45
CA ALA A 267 41.34 25.01 33.81
C ALA A 267 40.10 25.90 33.96
N GLU A 268 39.08 25.72 33.12
CA GLU A 268 37.83 26.49 33.18
C GLU A 268 36.93 26.10 34.37
N ASN A 269 37.05 24.85 34.85
CA ASN A 269 36.35 24.36 36.04
C ASN A 269 37.13 24.55 37.36
N ALA A 270 38.41 24.97 37.30
CA ALA A 270 39.20 25.28 38.48
C ALA A 270 38.81 26.68 39.02
N VAL A 271 37.79 26.72 39.87
CA VAL A 271 37.41 27.91 40.65
C VAL A 271 38.64 28.43 41.41
N PRO A 272 38.99 29.73 41.32
CA PRO A 272 40.11 30.27 42.08
C PRO A 272 39.77 30.23 43.58
N VAL A 273 40.50 29.43 44.34
CA VAL A 273 40.47 29.45 45.81
C VAL A 273 40.95 30.83 46.27
N LYS A 274 39.98 31.66 46.66
CA LYS A 274 40.20 32.96 47.30
C LYS A 274 41.05 32.74 48.55
N LYS A 275 42.26 33.29 48.59
CA LYS A 275 43.08 33.37 49.81
C LYS A 275 42.31 34.20 50.84
N GLU A 276 41.70 33.55 51.82
CA GLU A 276 41.29 34.23 53.05
C GLU A 276 42.55 34.58 53.83
N GLY A 277 42.79 35.89 53.95
CA GLY A 277 43.77 36.44 54.86
C GLY A 277 43.28 36.32 56.29
N THR A 278 44.12 35.75 57.13
CA THR A 278 43.99 35.75 58.59
C THR A 278 44.16 37.19 59.13
N PRO A 279 43.35 37.63 60.12
CA PRO A 279 43.54 38.91 60.79
C PRO A 279 44.80 38.95 61.68
#